data_AF-A0A803J4M5-F1
#
_entry.id   AF-A0A803J4M5-F1
#
_cell.length_a   1.000
_cell.length_b   1.000
_cell.length_c   1.000
_cell.angle_alpha   90.00
_cell.angle_beta   90.00
_cell.angle_gamma   90.00
#
_symmetry.space_group_name_H-M   'P 1'
#
loop_
_entity.id
_entity.type
_entity.pdbx_description
1 polymer ?
#
loop_
_entity_poly.entity_id
_entity_poly.type
_entity_poly.pdbx_seq_one_letter_code
_entity_poly.pdbx_strand_id
1 'polypeptide(L)'
;MAAYIEFVPPPECPVFEPSWEEFSDPLSFIGRIRPIAEKTGICKIPPPKDWQPPFACDVKSFCFTPRVLRLNELEAMTRVKLDFLDQLGKFWELQGSALRIPVVDGKLLGGFQ
;
A
#
# COMPACT_ATOMS: atom_id res chain seq x y z
N MET A 1 3.20 -1.42 -31.24
CA MET A 1 1.90 -1.15 -30.59
C MET A 1 1.94 -1.78 -29.21
N ALA A 2 1.89 -0.98 -28.15
CA ALA A 2 1.77 -1.52 -26.80
C ALA A 2 0.42 -2.22 -26.70
N ALA A 3 0.41 -3.50 -26.30
CA ALA A 3 -0.83 -4.21 -26.05
C ALA A 3 -1.53 -3.53 -24.87
N TYR A 4 -2.72 -2.98 -25.12
CA TYR A 4 -3.55 -2.42 -24.07
C TYR A 4 -4.09 -3.59 -23.25
N ILE A 5 -3.60 -3.75 -22.02
CA ILE A 5 -4.11 -4.76 -21.09
C ILE A 5 -5.38 -4.17 -20.49
N GLU A 6 -6.54 -4.72 -20.85
CA GLU A 6 -7.82 -4.34 -20.25
C GLU A 6 -7.85 -4.76 -18.77
N PHE A 7 -8.37 -3.89 -17.91
CA PHE A 7 -8.45 -4.17 -16.48
C PHE A 7 -9.44 -5.31 -16.21
N VAL A 8 -8.97 -6.34 -15.51
CA VAL A 8 -9.80 -7.42 -15.00
C VAL A 8 -9.84 -7.31 -13.47
N PRO A 9 -11.01 -7.08 -12.85
CA PRO A 9 -11.14 -7.02 -11.40
C PRO A 9 -10.67 -8.33 -10.75
N PRO A 10 -9.87 -8.27 -9.67
CA PRO A 10 -9.52 -9.46 -8.90
C PRO A 10 -10.74 -9.98 -8.09
N PRO A 11 -10.70 -11.24 -7.61
CA PRO A 11 -11.70 -11.75 -6.68
C PRO A 11 -11.79 -10.93 -5.40
N GLU A 12 -13.01 -10.83 -4.85
CA GLU A 12 -13.27 -10.14 -3.57
C GLU A 12 -12.67 -10.88 -2.37
N CYS A 13 -12.36 -10.11 -1.32
CA CYS A 13 -11.87 -10.68 -0.06
C CYS A 13 -13.03 -11.18 0.85
N PRO A 14 -12.76 -12.07 1.82
CA PRO A 14 -13.76 -12.55 2.77
C PRO A 14 -14.32 -11.43 3.65
N VAL A 15 -15.61 -11.52 3.96
CA VAL A 15 -16.33 -10.59 4.84
C VAL A 15 -16.81 -11.33 6.09
N PHE A 16 -16.57 -10.76 7.27
CA PHE A 16 -16.99 -11.34 8.55
C PHE A 16 -17.86 -10.36 9.34
N GLU A 17 -19.10 -10.75 9.63
CA GLU A 17 -20.07 -9.96 10.41
C GLU A 17 -20.13 -10.49 11.86
N PRO A 18 -19.40 -9.89 12.82
CA PRO A 18 -19.41 -10.32 14.21
C PRO A 18 -20.77 -10.08 14.88
N SER A 19 -21.13 -10.95 15.82
CA SER A 19 -22.15 -10.64 16.82
C SER A 19 -21.65 -9.57 17.81
N TRP A 20 -22.53 -9.00 18.63
CA TRP A 20 -22.12 -8.07 19.69
C TRP A 20 -21.14 -8.68 20.69
N GLU A 21 -21.32 -9.96 21.02
CA GLU A 21 -20.41 -10.70 21.91
C GLU A 21 -19.03 -10.85 21.26
N GLU A 22 -18.99 -11.23 19.99
CA GLU A 22 -17.77 -11.37 19.22
C GLU A 22 -17.05 -10.04 18.98
N PHE A 23 -17.82 -8.95 18.80
CA PHE A 23 -17.30 -7.60 18.61
C PHE A 23 -16.71 -7.00 19.88
N SER A 24 -17.05 -7.55 21.06
CA SER A 24 -16.54 -7.06 22.35
C SER A 24 -15.05 -7.32 22.58
N ASP A 25 -14.50 -8.39 21.98
CA ASP A 25 -13.07 -8.71 22.00
C ASP A 25 -12.51 -8.86 20.56
N PRO A 26 -12.02 -7.75 19.97
CA PRO A 26 -11.53 -7.75 18.60
C PRO A 26 -10.37 -8.71 18.36
N LEU A 27 -9.45 -8.90 19.32
CA LEU A 27 -8.27 -9.74 19.12
C LEU A 27 -8.64 -11.22 19.10
N SER A 28 -9.56 -11.63 19.98
CA SER A 28 -10.09 -12.99 19.98
C SER A 28 -10.87 -13.28 18.70
N PHE A 29 -11.70 -12.34 18.22
CA PHE A 29 -12.40 -12.48 16.95
C PHE A 29 -11.44 -12.59 15.76
N ILE A 30 -10.40 -11.73 15.70
CA ILE A 30 -9.35 -11.79 14.67
C ILE A 30 -8.63 -13.14 14.72
N GLY A 31 -8.30 -13.64 15.92
CA GLY A 31 -7.71 -14.96 16.11
C GLY A 31 -8.57 -16.08 15.54
N ARG A 32 -9.89 -16.00 15.75
CA ARG A 32 -10.86 -16.98 15.23
C ARG A 32 -10.93 -16.99 13.70
N ILE A 33 -10.93 -15.83 13.05
CA ILE A 33 -11.05 -15.74 11.58
C ILE A 33 -9.71 -15.90 10.85
N ARG A 34 -8.57 -15.80 11.56
CA ARG A 34 -7.21 -15.88 11.00
C ARG A 34 -7.00 -17.07 10.05
N PRO A 35 -7.38 -18.32 10.37
CA PRO A 35 -7.14 -19.47 9.48
C PRO A 35 -7.78 -19.35 8.09
N ILE A 36 -8.77 -18.46 7.94
CA ILE A 36 -9.46 -18.17 6.68
C ILE A 36 -8.87 -16.91 6.03
N ALA A 37 -8.81 -15.81 6.79
CA ALA A 37 -8.39 -14.50 6.28
C ALA A 37 -6.91 -14.44 5.89
N GLU A 38 -6.04 -15.22 6.54
CA GLU A 38 -4.61 -15.26 6.25
C GLU A 38 -4.33 -15.75 4.83
N LYS A 39 -5.18 -16.63 4.28
CA LYS A 39 -5.05 -17.16 2.92
C LYS A 39 -5.24 -16.09 1.84
N THR A 40 -5.99 -15.04 2.13
CA THR A 40 -6.28 -13.94 1.19
C THR A 40 -5.44 -12.70 1.46
N GLY A 41 -4.66 -12.68 2.54
CA GLY A 41 -3.83 -11.54 2.97
C GLY A 41 -4.62 -10.35 3.54
N ILE A 42 -5.88 -10.17 3.13
CA ILE A 42 -6.81 -9.14 3.61
C ILE A 42 -8.22 -9.73 3.84
N CYS A 43 -9.01 -9.08 4.70
CA CYS A 43 -10.44 -9.35 4.89
C CYS A 43 -11.19 -8.07 5.30
N LYS A 44 -12.52 -8.09 5.21
CA LYS A 44 -13.40 -6.98 5.63
C LYS A 44 -14.21 -7.39 6.85
N ILE A 45 -14.30 -6.51 7.85
CA ILE A 45 -15.10 -6.72 9.06
C ILE A 45 -16.08 -5.54 9.21
N PRO A 46 -17.29 -5.63 8.66
CA PRO A 46 -18.37 -4.71 8.99
C PRO A 46 -18.76 -4.87 10.48
N PRO A 47 -18.81 -3.78 11.27
CA PRO A 47 -19.27 -3.84 12.67
C PRO A 47 -20.79 -4.07 12.74
N PRO A 48 -21.34 -4.40 13.94
CA PRO A 48 -22.78 -4.44 14.16
C PRO A 48 -23.49 -3.14 13.73
N LYS A 49 -24.70 -3.24 13.16
CA LYS A 49 -25.40 -2.09 12.53
C LYS A 49 -25.67 -0.92 13.49
N ASP A 50 -25.87 -1.20 14.77
CA ASP A 50 -26.13 -0.16 15.77
C ASP A 50 -24.83 0.47 16.31
N TRP A 51 -23.66 -0.04 15.90
CA TRP A 51 -22.37 0.58 16.21
C TRP A 51 -22.06 1.69 15.20
N GLN A 52 -22.38 2.93 15.59
CA GLN A 52 -22.20 4.12 14.77
C GLN A 52 -21.49 5.21 15.59
N PRO A 53 -20.14 5.15 15.71
CA PRO A 53 -19.41 6.16 16.45
C PRO A 53 -19.51 7.52 15.74
N PRO A 54 -19.65 8.63 16.48
CA PRO A 54 -19.63 9.95 15.87
C PRO A 54 -18.24 10.27 15.32
N PHE A 55 -18.18 11.03 14.24
CA PHE A 55 -16.92 11.55 13.73
C PHE A 55 -16.43 12.69 14.65
N ALA A 56 -15.25 12.53 15.26
CA ALA A 56 -14.78 13.44 16.29
C ALA A 56 -14.09 14.71 15.76
N CYS A 57 -13.65 14.72 14.50
CA CYS A 57 -12.91 15.86 13.94
C CYS A 57 -13.86 16.93 13.37
N ASP A 58 -13.63 18.20 13.72
CA ASP A 58 -14.29 19.30 13.05
C ASP A 58 -13.66 19.54 11.67
N VAL A 59 -14.41 19.21 10.63
CA VAL A 59 -14.01 19.34 9.23
C VAL A 59 -13.75 20.81 8.85
N LYS A 60 -14.41 21.78 9.50
CA LYS A 60 -14.27 23.21 9.16
C LYS A 60 -12.93 23.79 9.59
N SER A 61 -12.34 23.25 10.65
CA SER A 61 -11.05 23.69 11.18
C SER A 61 -9.90 22.75 10.84
N PHE A 62 -10.16 21.65 10.13
CA PHE A 62 -9.13 20.65 9.81
C PHE A 62 -8.32 21.06 8.57
N CYS A 63 -7.06 21.42 8.78
CA CYS A 63 -6.12 21.76 7.72
C CYS A 63 -4.98 20.73 7.68
N PHE A 64 -4.65 20.26 6.48
CA PHE A 64 -3.49 19.41 6.23
C PHE A 64 -2.82 19.79 4.91
N THR A 65 -1.52 19.56 4.80
CA THR A 65 -0.80 19.77 3.54
C THR A 65 -1.02 18.55 2.63
N PRO A 66 -1.66 18.71 1.46
CA PRO A 66 -1.87 17.60 0.55
C PRO A 66 -0.55 17.14 -0.09
N ARG A 67 -0.51 15.87 -0.50
CA ARG A 67 0.59 15.32 -1.32
C ARG A 67 0.10 15.11 -2.75
N VAL A 68 0.94 15.48 -3.72
CA VAL A 68 0.67 15.24 -5.15
C VAL A 68 1.07 13.81 -5.49
N LEU A 69 0.19 13.07 -6.17
CA LEU A 69 0.46 11.73 -6.69
C LEU A 69 0.27 11.71 -8.21
N ARG A 70 1.36 11.56 -8.97
CA ARG A 70 1.32 11.48 -10.43
C ARG A 70 1.18 10.02 -10.84
N LEU A 71 0.00 9.63 -11.35
CA LEU A 71 -0.32 8.24 -11.68
C LEU A 71 0.67 7.63 -12.69
N ASN A 72 1.08 8.39 -13.69
CA ASN A 72 2.04 7.93 -14.72
C ASN A 72 3.45 7.65 -14.16
N GLU A 73 3.79 8.22 -13.00
CA GLU A 73 5.11 8.09 -12.36
C GLU A 73 5.06 7.18 -11.12
N LEU A 74 3.87 6.69 -10.77
CA LEU A 74 3.62 5.91 -9.56
C LEU A 74 4.35 4.56 -9.59
N GLU A 75 4.50 3.98 -10.77
CA GLU A 75 5.28 2.77 -10.96
C GLU A 75 6.78 3.09 -10.85
N ALA A 76 7.38 2.74 -9.71
CA ALA A 76 8.83 2.81 -9.49
C ALA A 76 9.62 1.77 -10.31
N MET A 77 8.93 0.78 -10.87
CA MET A 77 9.49 -0.37 -11.60
C MET A 77 9.30 -0.26 -13.11
N THR A 78 9.23 0.96 -13.66
CA THR A 78 9.27 1.09 -15.12
C THR A 78 10.59 0.54 -15.63
N ARG A 79 10.55 -0.17 -16.77
CA ARG A 79 11.73 -0.80 -17.37
C ARG A 79 12.89 0.19 -17.55
N VAL A 80 12.58 1.43 -17.90
CA VAL A 80 13.54 2.52 -18.05
C VAL A 80 14.25 2.86 -16.73
N LYS A 81 13.52 2.92 -15.60
CA LYS A 81 14.11 3.18 -14.28
C LYS A 81 15.03 2.05 -13.84
N LEU A 82 14.64 0.80 -14.11
CA LEU A 82 15.46 -0.38 -13.80
C LEU A 82 16.73 -0.41 -14.65
N ASP A 83 16.61 -0.19 -15.97
CA ASP A 83 17.75 -0.15 -16.89
C ASP A 83 18.75 0.96 -16.49
N PHE A 84 18.25 2.13 -16.09
CA PHE A 84 19.08 3.23 -15.60
C PHE A 84 19.87 2.84 -14.33
N LEU A 85 19.19 2.25 -13.34
CA LEU A 85 19.85 1.84 -12.09
C LEU A 85 20.87 0.71 -12.30
N ASP A 86 20.60 -0.21 -13.22
CA ASP A 86 21.53 -1.27 -13.61
C ASP A 86 22.79 -0.70 -14.29
N GLN A 87 22.64 0.22 -15.24
CA GLN A 87 23.77 0.91 -15.87
C GLN A 87 24.57 1.74 -14.86
N LEU A 88 23.89 2.44 -13.96
CA LEU A 88 24.54 3.23 -12.91
C LEU A 88 25.30 2.33 -11.94
N GLY A 89 24.74 1.17 -11.56
CA GLY A 89 25.41 0.17 -10.74
C GLY A 89 26.71 -0.32 -11.39
N LYS A 90 26.63 -0.75 -12.65
CA LYS A 90 27.79 -1.19 -13.45
C LYS A 90 28.87 -0.12 -13.57
N PHE A 91 28.47 1.15 -13.76
CA PHE A 91 29.41 2.27 -13.81
C PHE A 91 30.23 2.38 -12.51
N TRP A 92 29.58 2.35 -11.35
CA TRP A 92 30.28 2.47 -10.07
C TRP A 92 31.18 1.26 -9.79
N GLU A 93 30.73 0.05 -10.14
CA GLU A 93 31.53 -1.17 -10.01
C GLU A 93 32.83 -1.09 -10.83
N LEU A 94 32.76 -0.55 -12.06
CA LEU A 94 33.95 -0.29 -12.89
C LEU A 94 34.91 0.73 -12.26
N GLN A 95 34.41 1.65 -11.45
CA GLN A 95 35.23 2.60 -10.68
C GLN A 95 35.75 2.01 -9.36
N GLY A 96 35.47 0.73 -9.06
CA GLY A 96 35.88 0.07 -7.82
C GLY A 96 35.06 0.46 -6.59
N SER A 97 33.85 1.00 -6.78
CA SER A 97 32.95 1.40 -5.70
C SER A 97 31.57 0.76 -5.87
N ALA A 98 30.87 0.50 -4.78
CA ALA A 98 29.48 0.07 -4.84
C ALA A 98 28.56 1.29 -4.96
N LEU A 99 27.55 1.22 -5.84
CA LEU A 99 26.49 2.22 -5.90
C LEU A 99 25.77 2.29 -4.54
N ARG A 100 25.75 3.49 -3.93
CA ARG A 100 25.01 3.77 -2.70
C ARG A 100 23.89 4.75 -3.02
N ILE A 101 22.65 4.29 -2.92
CA ILE A 101 21.47 5.14 -3.14
C ILE A 101 21.21 5.93 -1.84
N PRO A 102 21.23 7.27 -1.88
CA PRO A 102 20.96 8.08 -0.70
C PRO A 102 19.48 8.01 -0.28
N VAL A 103 19.25 8.18 1.03
CA VAL A 103 17.91 8.30 1.62
C VAL A 103 17.65 9.78 1.92
N VAL A 104 16.55 10.32 1.41
CA VAL A 104 16.08 11.69 1.72
C VAL A 104 14.65 11.60 2.23
N ASP A 105 14.37 12.27 3.35
CA ASP A 105 13.07 12.26 4.03
C ASP A 105 12.52 10.84 4.30
N GLY A 106 13.43 9.90 4.64
CA GLY A 106 13.08 8.51 4.93
C GLY A 106 12.71 7.67 3.70
N LYS A 107 12.89 8.19 2.49
CA LYS A 107 12.66 7.48 1.23
C LYS A 107 13.97 7.36 0.44
N LEU A 108 14.15 6.22 -0.23
CA LEU A 108 15.22 6.07 -1.20
C LEU A 108 15.02 7.11 -2.32
N LEU A 109 16.08 7.86 -2.63
CA LEU A 109 16.07 8.74 -3.80
C LEU A 109 16.03 7.87 -5.06
N GLY A 110 14.89 7.82 -5.72
CA GLY A 110 14.80 7.30 -7.07
C GLY A 110 15.60 8.20 -8.00
N GLY A 111 16.81 7.79 -8.37
CA GLY A 111 17.74 8.58 -9.19
C GLY A 111 17.29 8.84 -10.64
N PHE A 112 16.03 8.54 -10.97
CA PHE A 112 15.43 8.72 -12.28
C PHE A 112 14.08 9.40 -12.10
N GLN A 113 14.03 10.69 -12.47
CA GLN A 113 12.83 11.53 -12.44
C GLN A 113 12.16 11.53 -13.81
#